data_AF-A0A5C7KPN0-F1
#
_entry.id   AF-A0A5C7KPN0-F1
#
_cell.length_a   1.000
_cell.length_b   1.000
_cell.length_c   1.000
_cell.angle_alpha   90.00
_cell.angle_beta   90.00
_cell.angle_gamma   90.00
#
_symmetry.space_group_name_H-M   'P 1'
#
loop_
_entity.id
_entity.type
_entity.pdbx_description
1 polymer ?
#
loop_
_entity_poly.entity_id
_entity_poly.type
_entity_poly.pdbx_seq_one_letter_code
_entity_poly.pdbx_strand_id
1 'polypeptide(L)'
;MITIQYLRSFRFGEFAIFDFTLAYLGVYLLTPTLNKIISPTKRILSRFQWLLLVLPLSIIFHLATGNITPLTKLALDPHTGYGLKALLLIMLYFGLKK
;
A
#
# COMPACT_ATOMS: atom_id res chain seq x y z
N MET A 1 -0.79 -28.34 -9.92
CA MET A 1 0.01 -27.24 -9.32
C MET A 1 -0.81 -25.97 -9.37
N ILE A 2 -0.92 -25.25 -8.26
CA ILE A 2 -1.51 -23.90 -8.26
C ILE A 2 -0.43 -22.93 -8.76
N THR A 3 -0.74 -22.12 -9.76
CA THR A 3 0.19 -21.13 -10.34
C THR A 3 -0.06 -19.75 -9.75
N ILE A 4 0.92 -18.85 -9.85
CA ILE A 4 0.74 -17.43 -9.45
C ILE A 4 -0.36 -16.77 -10.29
N GLN A 5 -0.49 -17.15 -11.58
CA GLN A 5 -1.56 -16.64 -12.44
C GLN A 5 -2.95 -17.02 -11.90
N TYR A 6 -3.11 -18.25 -11.39
CA TYR A 6 -4.36 -18.67 -10.74
C TYR A 6 -4.64 -17.86 -9.46
N LEU A 7 -3.64 -17.60 -8.62
CA LEU A 7 -3.84 -16.78 -7.41
C LEU A 7 -4.23 -15.33 -7.76
N ARG A 8 -3.66 -14.79 -8.83
CA ARG A 8 -3.96 -13.43 -9.33
C ARG A 8 -5.25 -13.33 -10.13
N SER A 9 -5.94 -14.44 -10.46
CA SER A 9 -7.21 -14.38 -11.17
C SER A 9 -8.37 -13.88 -10.31
N PHE A 10 -8.23 -13.92 -8.98
CA PHE A 10 -9.18 -13.32 -8.04
C PHE A 10 -8.91 -11.81 -7.93
N ARG A 11 -9.83 -11.00 -8.47
CA ARG A 11 -9.64 -9.55 -8.62
C ARG A 11 -10.90 -8.77 -8.29
N PHE A 12 -10.73 -7.52 -7.85
CA PHE A 12 -11.77 -6.50 -7.85
C PHE A 12 -11.47 -5.49 -8.95
N GLY A 13 -12.20 -5.55 -10.06
CA GLY A 13 -11.82 -4.83 -11.28
C GLY A 13 -10.40 -5.22 -11.72
N GLU A 14 -9.53 -4.22 -11.90
CA GLU A 14 -8.12 -4.41 -12.28
C GLU A 14 -7.21 -4.83 -11.12
N PHE A 15 -7.72 -4.99 -9.91
CA PHE A 15 -6.92 -5.14 -8.69
C PHE A 15 -6.91 -6.60 -8.21
N ALA A 16 -5.76 -7.28 -8.31
CA ALA A 16 -5.63 -8.66 -7.84
C ALA A 16 -5.58 -8.74 -6.32
N ILE A 17 -6.56 -9.42 -5.71
CA ILE A 17 -6.71 -9.53 -4.24
C ILE A 17 -5.43 -10.11 -3.63
N PHE A 18 -4.85 -11.12 -4.28
CA PHE A 18 -3.61 -11.74 -3.85
C PHE A 18 -2.46 -10.75 -3.65
N ASP A 19 -2.27 -9.79 -4.57
CA ASP A 19 -1.19 -8.81 -4.48
C ASP A 19 -1.39 -7.86 -3.29
N PHE A 20 -2.65 -7.44 -3.04
CA PHE A 20 -2.99 -6.64 -1.86
C PHE A 20 -2.75 -7.43 -0.58
N THR A 21 -3.23 -8.67 -0.50
CA THR A 21 -3.03 -9.53 0.67
C THR A 21 -1.54 -9.71 0.97
N LEU A 22 -0.73 -9.97 -0.06
CA LEU A 22 0.71 -10.17 0.10
C LEU A 22 1.41 -8.89 0.58
N ALA A 23 1.05 -7.72 0.04
CA ALA A 23 1.60 -6.44 0.47
C ALA A 23 1.29 -6.15 1.95
N TYR A 24 0.02 -6.32 2.35
CA TYR A 24 -0.41 -6.09 3.74
C TYR A 24 0.22 -7.08 4.71
N LEU A 25 0.25 -8.38 4.35
CA LEU A 25 0.89 -9.40 5.17
C LEU A 25 2.39 -9.15 5.30
N GLY A 26 3.06 -8.78 4.21
CA GLY A 26 4.47 -8.42 4.20
C GLY A 26 4.76 -7.29 5.16
N VAL A 27 4.01 -6.18 5.09
CA VAL A 27 4.20 -5.03 6.00
C VAL A 27 3.86 -5.39 7.45
N TYR A 28 2.83 -6.18 7.69
CA TYR A 28 2.50 -6.65 9.04
C TYR A 28 3.67 -7.38 9.69
N LEU A 29 4.26 -8.33 8.96
CA LEU A 29 5.38 -9.15 9.45
C LEU A 29 6.67 -8.33 9.56
N LEU A 30 6.91 -7.41 8.63
CA LEU A 30 8.11 -6.57 8.59
C LEU A 30 8.05 -5.37 9.55
N THR A 31 6.92 -5.11 10.21
CA THR A 31 6.75 -3.95 11.11
C THR A 31 7.92 -3.75 12.10
N PRO A 32 8.45 -4.78 12.80
CA PRO A 32 9.59 -4.58 13.71
C PRO A 32 10.85 -4.08 13.00
N THR A 33 11.11 -4.56 11.79
CA THR A 33 12.24 -4.14 10.96
C THR A 33 12.02 -2.74 10.39
N LEU A 34 10.81 -2.46 9.90
CA LEU A 34 10.43 -1.13 9.39
C LEU A 34 10.57 -0.05 10.46
N ASN A 35 10.16 -0.33 11.70
CA ASN A 35 10.36 0.57 12.83
C ASN A 35 11.85 0.81 13.17
N LYS A 36 12.76 -0.14 12.86
CA LYS A 36 14.20 0.05 13.07
C LYS A 36 14.84 0.89 11.96
N ILE A 37 14.47 0.65 10.71
CA ILE A 37 15.08 1.29 9.54
C ILE A 37 14.51 2.69 9.28
N ILE A 38 13.19 2.84 9.39
CA ILE A 38 12.46 4.06 9.02
C ILE A 38 12.30 4.99 10.23
N SER A 39 13.11 4.83 11.28
CA SER A 39 13.12 5.73 12.44
C SER A 39 14.31 6.71 12.37
N PRO A 40 14.28 7.76 11.52
CA PRO A 40 15.05 8.98 11.77
C PRO A 40 14.34 9.88 12.79
N THR A 41 13.05 9.64 13.08
CA THR A 41 12.30 10.25 14.18
C THR A 41 12.07 9.19 15.25
N LYS A 42 12.27 9.50 16.54
CA LYS A 42 12.16 8.58 17.70
C LYS A 42 10.76 7.96 17.92
N ARG A 43 9.92 7.92 16.89
CA ARG A 43 8.54 7.47 16.93
C ARG A 43 8.42 6.07 16.35
N ILE A 44 7.95 5.15 17.18
CA ILE A 44 7.58 3.79 16.80
C ILE A 44 6.13 3.81 16.35
N LEU A 45 5.85 3.36 15.13
CA LEU A 45 4.48 3.20 14.65
C LEU A 45 3.95 1.81 15.04
N SER A 46 2.67 1.75 15.43
CA SER A 46 1.99 0.49 15.67
C SER A 46 1.82 -0.31 14.37
N ARG A 47 1.57 -1.62 14.48
CA ARG A 47 1.24 -2.46 13.31
C ARG A 47 0.07 -1.90 12.51
N PHE A 48 -0.97 -1.43 13.20
CA PHE A 48 -2.14 -0.86 12.54
C PHE A 48 -1.80 0.41 11.74
N GLN A 49 -0.98 1.30 12.30
CA GLN A 49 -0.47 2.47 11.58
C GLN A 49 0.35 2.08 10.34
N TRP A 50 1.23 1.09 10.45
CA TRP A 50 1.97 0.56 9.29
C TRP A 50 1.04 0.00 8.21
N LEU A 51 0.01 -0.74 8.60
CA LEU A 51 -0.99 -1.26 7.65
C LEU A 51 -1.76 -0.17 6.93
N LEU A 52 -2.07 0.95 7.60
CA LEU A 52 -2.67 2.11 6.94
C LEU A 52 -1.72 2.75 5.92
N LEU A 53 -0.40 2.64 6.11
CA LEU A 53 0.57 3.21 5.18
C LEU A 53 0.84 2.32 3.95
N VAL A 54 0.31 1.09 3.88
CA VAL A 54 0.58 0.15 2.77
C VAL A 54 0.21 0.76 1.42
N LEU A 55 -1.03 1.24 1.24
CA LEU A 55 -1.44 1.80 -0.05
C LEU A 55 -0.71 3.10 -0.41
N PRO A 56 -0.60 4.11 0.49
CA PRO A 56 0.20 5.30 0.21
C PRO A 56 1.66 4.97 -0.16
N LEU A 57 2.32 4.09 0.59
CA LEU A 57 3.70 3.70 0.31
C LEU A 57 3.81 2.90 -0.99
N SER A 58 2.84 2.06 -1.32
CA SER A 58 2.84 1.31 -2.59
C SER A 58 2.83 2.24 -3.80
N ILE A 59 2.03 3.32 -3.76
CA ILE A 59 1.98 4.31 -4.84
C ILE A 59 3.31 5.03 -4.97
N ILE A 60 3.90 5.45 -3.84
CA ILE A 60 5.24 6.08 -3.81
C ILE A 60 6.28 5.12 -4.39
N PHE A 61 6.24 3.84 -4.03
CA PHE A 61 7.18 2.83 -4.52
C PHE A 61 7.01 2.55 -6.02
N HIS A 62 5.78 2.45 -6.51
CA HIS A 62 5.49 2.32 -7.95
C HIS A 62 6.02 3.51 -8.74
N LEU A 63 5.85 4.74 -8.21
CA LEU A 63 6.41 5.95 -8.80
C LEU A 63 7.95 5.91 -8.81
N ALA A 64 8.56 5.60 -7.67
CA ALA A 64 10.02 5.57 -7.52
C ALA A 64 10.69 4.51 -8.41
N THR A 65 10.01 3.39 -8.66
CA THR A 65 10.52 2.31 -9.52
C THR A 65 10.10 2.43 -10.98
N GLY A 66 9.28 3.42 -11.34
CA GLY A 66 8.72 3.58 -12.69
C GLY A 66 7.68 2.53 -13.09
N ASN A 67 7.30 1.62 -12.17
CA ASN A 67 6.33 0.55 -12.42
C ASN A 67 4.90 1.05 -12.20
N ILE A 68 4.36 1.77 -13.18
CA ILE A 68 3.01 2.33 -13.09
C ILE A 68 1.95 1.22 -13.19
N THR A 69 1.27 0.96 -12.07
CA THR A 69 0.15 0.02 -11.99
C THR A 69 -1.19 0.71 -12.27
N PRO A 70 -2.28 -0.03 -12.54
CA PRO A 70 -3.62 0.55 -12.61
C PRO A 70 -4.00 1.37 -11.37
N LEU A 71 -3.55 0.95 -10.18
CA LEU A 71 -3.81 1.66 -8.92
C LEU A 71 -3.09 3.00 -8.91
N THR A 72 -1.81 3.01 -9.28
CA THR A 72 -1.01 4.23 -9.39
C THR A 72 -1.59 5.18 -10.44
N LYS A 73 -2.00 4.65 -11.60
CA LYS A 73 -2.65 5.46 -12.66
C LYS A 73 -3.94 6.11 -12.14
N LEU A 74 -4.80 5.34 -11.47
CA LEU A 74 -6.04 5.86 -10.89
C LEU A 74 -5.81 6.90 -9.78
N ALA A 75 -4.74 6.74 -9.00
CA ALA A 75 -4.36 7.70 -7.96
C ALA A 75 -3.84 9.03 -8.54
N LEU A 76 -3.13 8.98 -9.66
CA LEU A 76 -2.49 10.14 -10.29
C LEU A 76 -3.37 10.88 -11.29
N ASP A 77 -4.35 10.21 -11.89
CA ASP A 77 -5.28 10.83 -12.83
C ASP A 77 -6.03 11.99 -12.16
N PRO A 78 -5.86 13.26 -12.56
CA PRO A 78 -6.47 14.39 -11.88
C PRO A 78 -8.01 14.43 -11.99
N HIS A 79 -8.59 13.78 -13.00
CA HIS A 79 -10.01 13.84 -13.33
C HIS A 79 -10.82 12.66 -12.78
N THR A 80 -10.14 11.60 -12.30
CA THR A 80 -10.81 10.41 -11.78
C THR A 80 -10.26 10.00 -10.40
N GLY A 81 -10.74 8.86 -9.87
CA GLY A 81 -10.16 8.24 -8.68
C GLY A 81 -10.38 8.99 -7.36
N TYR A 82 -11.33 9.94 -7.28
CA TYR A 82 -11.56 10.75 -6.08
C TYR A 82 -11.78 9.93 -4.80
N GLY A 83 -12.52 8.82 -4.89
CA GLY A 83 -12.71 7.91 -3.75
C GLY A 83 -11.40 7.28 -3.27
N LEU A 84 -10.56 6.82 -4.20
CA LEU A 84 -9.23 6.29 -3.87
C LEU A 84 -8.34 7.38 -3.26
N LYS A 85 -8.33 8.59 -3.83
CA LYS A 85 -7.53 9.71 -3.30
C LYS A 85 -7.96 10.08 -1.89
N ALA A 86 -9.27 10.20 -1.64
CA ALA A 86 -9.80 10.45 -0.31
C ALA A 86 -9.38 9.35 0.69
N LEU A 87 -9.50 8.08 0.27
CA LEU A 87 -9.05 6.94 1.07
C LEU A 87 -7.54 7.04 1.37
N LEU A 88 -6.70 7.32 0.38
CA LEU A 88 -5.25 7.48 0.56
C LEU A 88 -4.90 8.61 1.51
N LEU A 89 -5.59 9.75 1.43
CA LEU A 89 -5.39 10.87 2.36
C LEU A 89 -5.79 10.51 3.79
N ILE A 90 -6.93 9.84 3.97
CA ILE A 90 -7.38 9.35 5.28
C ILE A 90 -6.37 8.35 5.85
N MET A 91 -5.95 7.37 5.05
CA MET A 91 -4.98 6.36 5.43
C MET A 91 -3.63 6.97 5.80
N LEU A 92 -3.13 7.92 5.01
CA LEU A 92 -1.90 8.64 5.28
C LEU A 92 -2.00 9.44 6.58
N TYR A 93 -3.11 10.18 6.75
CA TYR A 93 -3.35 10.98 7.96
C TYR A 93 -3.38 10.10 9.22
N PHE A 94 -4.19 9.04 9.25
CA PHE A 94 -4.28 8.18 10.43
C PHE A 94 -3.05 7.28 10.64
N GLY A 95 -2.38 6.87 9.56
CA GLY A 95 -1.12 6.12 9.64
C GLY A 95 0.00 6.95 10.27
N LEU A 96 0.00 8.28 10.04
CA LEU A 96 0.98 9.21 10.60
C LEU A 96 0.47 10.00 11.81
N LYS A 97 -0.79 9.87 12.23
CA LYS A 97 -1.34 10.57 13.42
C LYS A 97 -0.69 10.04 14.69
N LYS A 98 -0.15 10.93 15.52
CA LYS A 98 0.50 10.58 16.80
C LYS A 98 -0.50 9.96 17.78
#